data_AF-A0A3B4UEJ7-F1
#
_entry.id   AF-A0A3B4UEJ7-F1
#
_cell.length_a   1.000
_cell.length_b   1.000
_cell.length_c   1.000
_cell.angle_alpha   90.00
_cell.angle_beta   90.00
_cell.angle_gamma   90.00
#
_symmetry.space_group_name_H-M   'P 1'
#
loop_
_entity.id
_entity.type
_entity.pdbx_description
1 polymer ?
#
loop_
_entity_poly.entity_id
_entity_poly.type
_entity_poly.pdbx_seq_one_letter_code
_entity_poly.pdbx_strand_id
1 'polypeptide(L)'
;MTRLSEMMEKQPRLLSSKLFQRHRQFEVVLNRSVLAWKEIERSRQRSSGISSESETAHSHAIQVCEIVAVRKSEEDDQDDTKTGGQKKAKQRYQLYPHAFTVSYVRRTGQHQWRCSDVTFHCANQALCEEWIQVINEQLSLLASRPKSLLVYINPYGGKRRGKRIYEQKVAPLFRRASISADVIVTERANHARDHLKTEANLDKYDGVVCVGGDGMFSEILHGLVTRTQTDHGVDQNQPDAELVPCSLRIGIIPAGSTDCICFATVGTNDPVTSALHIIVGDSQPMDVCSVHHNDFFLRYSVSLLGYGFYGDVLTDSERKRWLGPARYDLSGVKTFLSHNYYEGTVSFLPAEDDMGNPRDKLQCRSGCHVCQHKPSSKDKPWETSEEKEKSDKDSSSGWSVIRGKFIAINAASMSCACPRSPKGLSPSAHLADGTTDLILVRKCSRFDFLRHLLRHTNKEDQFDHSFVEVHRVRTFRFQPRHQEPVSLEDLSETPKKKGFGPICSGQMTCNYSKAQSSWTCDGEILPHAAIQASVQCQLIRLFARGIEEQQQQQ
;
A
#
# COMPACT_ATOMS: atom_id res chain seq x y z
N MET A 1 -11.83 -24.14 6.36
CA MET A 1 -11.34 -25.52 6.13
C MET A 1 -12.02 -26.19 4.94
N THR A 2 -13.34 -26.05 4.76
CA THR A 2 -14.14 -26.68 3.68
C THR A 2 -13.63 -26.44 2.24
N ARG A 3 -13.24 -25.21 1.88
CA ARG A 3 -12.66 -24.92 0.54
C ARG A 3 -11.30 -25.57 0.28
N LEU A 4 -10.47 -25.70 1.31
CA LEU A 4 -9.13 -26.31 1.19
C LEU A 4 -9.23 -27.84 1.11
N SER A 5 -10.15 -28.44 1.85
CA SER A 5 -10.43 -29.89 1.77
C SER A 5 -11.01 -30.28 0.40
N GLU A 6 -11.88 -29.46 -0.19
CA GLU A 6 -12.41 -29.71 -1.55
C GLU A 6 -11.32 -29.62 -2.63
N MET A 7 -10.33 -28.73 -2.48
CA MET A 7 -9.19 -28.66 -3.39
C MET A 7 -8.27 -29.89 -3.31
N MET A 8 -8.24 -30.58 -2.15
CA MET A 8 -7.42 -31.78 -1.96
C MET A 8 -7.96 -33.01 -2.69
N GLU A 9 -9.29 -33.11 -2.92
CA GLU A 9 -9.90 -34.28 -3.58
C GLU A 9 -9.78 -34.25 -5.10
N LYS A 10 -9.53 -33.09 -5.72
CA LYS A 10 -9.55 -32.92 -7.19
C LYS A 10 -8.18 -32.91 -7.88
N GLN A 11 -7.07 -32.83 -7.15
CA GLN A 11 -5.72 -32.77 -7.74
C GLN A 11 -4.88 -34.03 -7.45
N PRO A 12 -4.04 -34.48 -8.40
CA PRO A 12 -3.15 -35.61 -8.17
C PRO A 12 -2.14 -35.30 -7.05
N ARG A 13 -1.94 -36.27 -6.15
CA ARG A 13 -0.98 -36.18 -5.06
C ARG A 13 0.43 -36.28 -5.61
N LEU A 14 1.31 -35.38 -5.19
CA LEU A 14 2.74 -35.41 -5.52
C LEU A 14 3.50 -36.28 -4.52
N LEU A 15 3.30 -36.02 -3.23
CA LEU A 15 3.88 -36.80 -2.14
C LEU A 15 2.84 -37.11 -1.09
N SER A 16 2.99 -38.25 -0.44
CA SER A 16 2.17 -38.69 0.69
C SER A 16 3.01 -39.56 1.61
N SER A 17 3.15 -39.20 2.87
CA SER A 17 4.00 -39.93 3.82
C SER A 17 3.49 -39.81 5.24
N LYS A 18 3.81 -40.82 6.06
CA LYS A 18 3.58 -40.76 7.50
C LYS A 18 4.82 -40.16 8.17
N LEU A 19 4.73 -38.93 8.64
CA LEU A 19 5.82 -38.19 9.26
C LEU A 19 5.51 -37.91 10.73
N PHE A 20 6.54 -37.58 11.52
CA PHE A 20 6.39 -37.28 12.93
C PHE A 20 6.55 -35.79 13.20
N GLN A 21 5.65 -35.24 14.01
CA GLN A 21 5.81 -33.91 14.60
C GLN A 21 5.76 -34.07 16.12
N ARG A 22 6.86 -33.74 16.81
CA ARG A 22 7.02 -33.97 18.26
C ARG A 22 6.68 -35.42 18.69
N HIS A 23 5.51 -35.64 19.30
CA HIS A 23 5.08 -36.95 19.82
C HIS A 23 4.01 -37.65 19.00
N ARG A 24 3.51 -37.00 17.95
CA ARG A 24 2.33 -37.40 17.20
C ARG A 24 2.73 -37.75 15.77
N GLN A 25 2.03 -38.72 15.19
CA GLN A 25 2.23 -39.16 13.81
C GLN A 25 1.18 -38.48 12.93
N PHE A 26 1.62 -37.94 11.80
CA PHE A 26 0.76 -37.22 10.87
C PHE A 26 0.85 -37.88 9.49
N GLU A 27 -0.29 -37.98 8.82
CA GLU A 27 -0.32 -38.17 7.37
C GLU A 27 -0.09 -36.81 6.72
N VAL A 28 1.02 -36.66 6.00
CA VAL A 28 1.40 -35.43 5.32
C VAL A 28 1.27 -35.65 3.82
N VAL A 29 0.54 -34.75 3.16
CA VAL A 29 0.21 -34.83 1.74
C VAL A 29 0.55 -33.50 1.07
N LEU A 30 1.26 -33.59 -0.05
CA LEU A 30 1.54 -32.46 -0.93
C LEU A 30 0.87 -32.69 -2.29
N ASN A 31 0.14 -31.69 -2.75
CA ASN A 31 -0.24 -31.55 -4.16
C ASN A 31 0.34 -30.24 -4.71
N ARG A 32 0.01 -29.88 -5.96
CA ARG A 32 0.56 -28.67 -6.61
C ARG A 32 0.15 -27.36 -5.93
N SER A 33 -0.94 -27.36 -5.17
CA SER A 33 -1.54 -26.14 -4.61
C SER A 33 -1.49 -26.10 -3.08
N VAL A 34 -1.46 -27.24 -2.40
CA VAL A 34 -1.66 -27.36 -0.95
C VAL A 34 -0.68 -28.37 -0.35
N LEU A 35 -0.09 -27.99 0.79
CA LEU A 35 0.55 -28.90 1.74
C LEU A 35 -0.40 -29.07 2.93
N ALA A 36 -0.79 -30.31 3.22
CA ALA A 36 -1.70 -30.63 4.32
C ALA A 36 -1.13 -31.73 5.21
N TRP A 37 -1.46 -31.66 6.50
CA TRP A 37 -1.12 -32.71 7.45
C TRP A 37 -2.26 -32.94 8.44
N LYS A 38 -2.56 -34.21 8.72
CA LYS A 38 -3.61 -34.62 9.65
C LYS A 38 -3.06 -35.62 10.65
N GLU A 39 -3.37 -35.42 11.93
CA GLU A 39 -2.96 -36.34 12.99
C GLU A 39 -3.61 -37.72 12.77
N ILE A 40 -2.81 -38.78 12.83
CA ILE A 40 -3.28 -40.16 12.80
C ILE A 40 -3.63 -40.55 14.23
N GLU A 41 -4.93 -40.63 14.53
CA GLU A 41 -5.38 -41.13 15.83
C GLU A 41 -4.90 -42.56 16.04
N ARG A 42 -4.23 -42.81 17.17
CA ARG A 42 -3.99 -44.17 17.63
C ARG A 42 -5.33 -44.74 18.05
N SER A 43 -5.87 -45.71 17.31
CA SER A 43 -7.04 -46.46 17.75
C SER A 43 -6.74 -47.06 19.13
N ARG A 44 -7.21 -46.43 20.20
CA ARG A 44 -7.37 -47.13 21.46
C ARG A 44 -8.54 -48.08 21.20
N GLN A 45 -8.25 -49.38 21.03
CA GLN A 45 -9.26 -50.41 21.24
C GLN A 45 -9.78 -50.23 22.67
N ARG A 46 -10.88 -49.49 22.83
CA ARG A 46 -11.72 -49.54 24.02
C ARG A 46 -12.88 -50.44 23.68
N SER A 47 -12.80 -51.66 24.16
CA SER A 47 -13.98 -52.45 24.47
C SER A 47 -14.91 -51.62 25.38
N SER A 48 -16.20 -51.64 25.05
CA SER A 48 -17.37 -51.13 25.80
C SER A 48 -17.59 -49.62 25.90
N GLY A 49 -18.79 -49.20 25.47
CA GLY A 49 -19.55 -48.11 26.11
C GLY A 49 -19.66 -46.81 25.33
N ILE A 50 -20.80 -46.67 24.66
CA ILE A 50 -21.48 -45.46 24.15
C ILE A 50 -20.99 -44.13 24.77
N SER A 51 -20.40 -43.25 23.95
CA SER A 51 -20.67 -41.81 23.94
C SER A 51 -20.13 -41.19 22.65
N SER A 52 -21.04 -40.66 21.82
CA SER A 52 -20.74 -39.93 20.59
C SER A 52 -20.30 -38.51 20.92
N GLU A 53 -19.00 -38.28 21.02
CA GLU A 53 -18.42 -36.94 20.91
C GLU A 53 -17.35 -36.99 19.83
N SER A 54 -17.58 -36.22 18.76
CA SER A 54 -16.65 -36.10 17.63
C SER A 54 -15.44 -35.29 18.11
N GLU A 55 -14.39 -35.97 18.58
CA GLU A 55 -13.07 -35.35 18.74
C GLU A 55 -12.58 -34.92 17.36
N THR A 56 -12.50 -33.61 17.11
CA THR A 56 -12.07 -33.06 15.83
C THR A 56 -10.58 -33.36 15.63
N ALA A 57 -10.25 -34.34 14.78
CA ALA A 57 -8.87 -34.59 14.35
C ALA A 57 -8.20 -33.29 13.87
N HIS A 58 -7.07 -32.91 14.50
CA HIS A 58 -6.33 -31.70 14.15
C HIS A 58 -5.76 -31.83 12.72
N SER A 59 -6.48 -31.26 11.76
CA SER A 59 -6.06 -31.16 10.36
C SER A 59 -5.59 -29.74 10.07
N HIS A 60 -4.43 -29.64 9.43
CA HIS A 60 -3.83 -28.40 8.99
C HIS A 60 -3.60 -28.45 7.49
N ALA A 61 -3.80 -27.32 6.82
CA ALA A 61 -3.52 -27.17 5.40
C ALA A 61 -3.03 -25.75 5.14
N ILE A 62 -2.02 -25.63 4.30
CA ILE A 62 -1.46 -24.35 3.83
C ILE A 62 -1.36 -24.39 2.30
N GLN A 63 -1.56 -23.24 1.66
CA GLN A 63 -1.32 -23.12 0.23
C GLN A 63 0.18 -23.15 -0.04
N VAL A 64 0.60 -23.82 -1.11
CA VAL A 64 2.01 -23.91 -1.53
C VAL A 64 2.57 -22.51 -1.82
N CYS A 65 1.77 -21.61 -2.37
CA CYS A 65 2.17 -20.21 -2.59
C CYS A 65 2.43 -19.42 -1.30
N GLU A 66 2.07 -19.96 -0.14
CA GLU A 66 2.28 -19.34 1.17
C GLU A 66 3.44 -19.98 1.96
N ILE A 67 4.12 -20.96 1.36
CA ILE A 67 5.35 -21.51 1.90
C ILE A 67 6.48 -20.50 1.64
N VAL A 68 7.11 -20.06 2.73
CA VAL A 68 8.26 -19.15 2.71
C VAL A 68 9.51 -19.92 2.31
N ALA A 69 9.73 -21.12 2.86
CA ALA A 69 10.92 -21.91 2.55
C ALA A 69 10.74 -23.35 3.03
N VAL A 70 11.57 -24.25 2.50
CA VAL A 70 11.81 -25.57 3.09
C VAL A 70 13.32 -25.77 3.24
N ARG A 71 13.75 -26.30 4.38
CA ARG A 71 15.16 -26.56 4.67
C ARG A 71 15.33 -27.85 5.46
N LYS A 72 16.48 -28.49 5.33
CA LYS A 72 16.92 -29.52 6.26
C LYS A 72 17.05 -28.88 7.65
N SER A 73 16.52 -29.52 8.68
CA SER A 73 16.71 -29.06 10.05
C SER A 73 18.11 -29.50 10.50
N GLU A 74 18.96 -28.56 10.84
CA GLU A 74 20.28 -28.85 11.43
C GLU A 74 20.11 -29.22 12.92
N GLU A 75 21.06 -29.98 13.47
CA GLU A 75 21.02 -30.53 14.83
C GLU A 75 21.02 -29.45 15.96
N ASP A 76 21.16 -28.17 15.60
CA ASP A 76 21.46 -27.04 16.50
C ASP A 76 20.28 -26.12 16.87
N ASP A 77 19.03 -26.46 16.55
CA ASP A 77 17.85 -25.80 17.18
C ASP A 77 17.69 -26.30 18.64
N GLN A 78 18.70 -26.01 19.47
CA GLN A 78 18.66 -26.10 20.93
C GLN A 78 17.70 -25.02 21.43
N ASP A 79 16.43 -25.38 21.57
CA ASP A 79 15.50 -24.65 22.43
C ASP A 79 16.01 -24.75 23.87
N ASP A 80 16.69 -23.68 24.31
CA ASP A 80 17.37 -23.53 25.59
C ASP A 80 16.36 -23.24 26.72
N THR A 81 15.28 -24.04 26.79
CA THR A 81 14.35 -24.06 27.91
C THR A 81 14.72 -25.21 28.85
N LYS A 82 15.60 -24.90 29.80
CA LYS A 82 16.02 -25.78 30.90
C LYS A 82 14.83 -26.27 31.73
N THR A 83 14.21 -27.39 31.35
CA THR A 83 13.39 -28.23 32.25
C THR A 83 13.42 -29.71 31.85
N GLY A 84 13.72 -30.58 32.83
CA GLY A 84 13.44 -32.03 33.02
C GLY A 84 13.28 -33.08 31.90
N GLY A 85 13.14 -32.73 30.62
CA GLY A 85 12.73 -33.63 29.52
C GLY A 85 13.85 -34.35 28.75
N GLN A 86 15.12 -34.18 29.14
CA GLN A 86 16.28 -34.49 28.30
C GLN A 86 16.47 -35.98 27.94
N LYS A 87 15.96 -36.94 28.73
CA LYS A 87 16.14 -38.38 28.43
C LYS A 87 15.23 -38.88 27.30
N LYS A 88 13.96 -38.44 27.22
CA LYS A 88 13.00 -38.88 26.19
C LYS A 88 13.23 -38.19 24.84
N ALA A 89 13.71 -36.95 24.84
CA ALA A 89 14.09 -36.25 23.61
C ALA A 89 15.32 -36.90 22.96
N LYS A 90 16.39 -37.17 23.73
CA LYS A 90 17.61 -37.83 23.23
C LYS A 90 17.37 -39.23 22.63
N GLN A 91 16.48 -40.03 23.23
CA GLN A 91 16.20 -41.39 22.75
C GLN A 91 15.42 -41.44 21.42
N ARG A 92 14.80 -40.33 20.99
CA ARG A 92 14.01 -40.25 19.76
C ARG A 92 14.74 -39.65 18.57
N TYR A 93 15.70 -38.76 18.82
CA TYR A 93 16.70 -38.39 17.80
C TYR A 93 17.39 -39.64 17.22
N GLN A 94 17.50 -40.71 18.02
CA GLN A 94 18.02 -42.01 17.56
C GLN A 94 17.05 -42.79 16.63
N LEU A 95 15.73 -42.59 16.72
CA LEU A 95 14.75 -43.32 15.89
C LEU A 95 14.36 -42.58 14.60
N TYR A 96 14.37 -41.25 14.62
CA TYR A 96 14.01 -40.40 13.47
C TYR A 96 15.04 -39.26 13.34
N PRO A 97 16.28 -39.59 12.90
CA PRO A 97 17.40 -38.65 12.91
C PRO A 97 17.29 -37.56 11.85
N HIS A 98 16.45 -37.75 10.83
CA HIS A 98 16.33 -36.81 9.72
C HIS A 98 15.09 -35.94 9.89
N ALA A 99 15.25 -34.63 9.68
CA ALA A 99 14.15 -33.69 9.75
C ALA A 99 14.26 -32.59 8.70
N PHE A 100 13.11 -32.09 8.28
CA PHE A 100 13.00 -30.90 7.46
C PHE A 100 11.98 -29.95 8.08
N THR A 101 12.24 -28.65 7.93
CA THR A 101 11.38 -27.57 8.40
C THR A 101 10.77 -26.87 7.21
N VAL A 102 9.44 -26.78 7.20
CA VAL A 102 8.69 -25.92 6.28
C VAL A 102 8.35 -24.63 7.01
N SER A 103 8.87 -23.52 6.51
CA SER A 103 8.51 -22.17 6.95
C SER A 103 7.36 -21.67 6.09
N TYR A 104 6.31 -21.12 6.70
CA TYR A 104 5.10 -20.68 6.00
C TYR A 104 4.48 -19.42 6.64
N VAL A 105 3.63 -18.75 5.88
CA VAL A 105 2.89 -17.56 6.34
C VAL A 105 1.75 -17.96 7.26
N ARG A 106 1.72 -17.37 8.46
CA ARG A 106 0.61 -17.49 9.41
C ARG A 106 0.01 -16.13 9.69
N ARG A 107 -1.32 -16.05 9.64
CA ARG A 107 -2.07 -14.85 10.01
C ARG A 107 -2.14 -14.71 11.53
N THR A 108 -2.07 -13.47 11.98
CA THR A 108 -2.28 -13.06 13.36
C THR A 108 -3.30 -11.92 13.40
N GLY A 109 -3.71 -11.49 14.59
CA GLY A 109 -4.63 -10.36 14.73
C GLY A 109 -4.11 -9.07 14.09
N GLN A 110 -5.00 -8.10 13.87
CA GLN A 110 -4.65 -6.77 13.34
C GLN A 110 -3.97 -6.80 11.96
N HIS A 111 -4.40 -7.70 11.08
CA HIS A 111 -3.88 -7.84 9.71
C HIS A 111 -2.37 -8.16 9.64
N GLN A 112 -1.77 -8.68 10.72
CA GLN A 112 -0.35 -9.00 10.76
C GLN A 112 -0.08 -10.43 10.30
N TRP A 113 1.02 -10.62 9.57
CA TRP A 113 1.53 -11.93 9.17
C TRP A 113 2.84 -12.25 9.90
N ARG A 114 3.06 -13.54 10.16
CA ARG A 114 4.29 -14.06 10.79
C ARG A 114 4.79 -15.27 10.01
N CYS A 115 6.12 -15.42 9.95
CA CYS A 115 6.73 -16.66 9.49
C CYS A 115 6.62 -17.68 10.63
N SER A 116 5.96 -18.81 10.38
CA SER A 116 5.85 -19.92 11.32
C SER A 116 6.51 -21.15 10.73
N ASP A 117 7.00 -22.03 11.59
CA ASP A 117 7.76 -23.21 11.19
C ASP A 117 7.03 -24.49 11.62
N VAL A 118 6.99 -25.48 10.72
CA VAL A 118 6.59 -26.85 11.04
C VAL A 118 7.73 -27.79 10.68
N THR A 119 8.19 -28.58 11.66
CA THR A 119 9.28 -29.54 11.47
C THR A 119 8.72 -30.95 11.44
N PHE A 120 9.05 -31.68 10.38
CA PHE A 120 8.69 -33.07 10.18
C PHE A 120 9.91 -33.95 10.32
N HIS A 121 9.80 -34.99 11.13
CA HIS A 121 10.85 -35.99 11.37
C HIS A 121 10.52 -37.29 10.65
N CYS A 122 11.57 -37.95 10.14
CA CYS A 122 11.48 -39.24 9.47
C CYS A 122 12.73 -40.09 9.75
N ALA A 123 12.60 -41.40 9.52
CA ALA A 123 13.69 -42.35 9.74
C ALA A 123 14.62 -42.46 8.51
N ASN A 124 14.16 -42.04 7.34
CA ASN A 124 14.86 -42.24 6.07
C ASN A 124 15.37 -40.90 5.53
N GLN A 125 16.68 -40.79 5.31
CA GLN A 125 17.32 -39.61 4.73
C GLN A 125 16.79 -39.28 3.34
N ALA A 126 16.66 -40.29 2.47
CA ALA A 126 16.19 -40.10 1.10
C ALA A 126 14.76 -39.54 1.07
N LEU A 127 13.91 -39.98 2.00
CA LEU A 127 12.56 -39.43 2.15
C LEU A 127 12.60 -37.95 2.55
N CYS A 128 13.46 -37.59 3.50
CA CYS A 128 13.65 -36.19 3.91
C CYS A 128 14.08 -35.31 2.73
N GLU A 129 15.05 -35.78 1.96
CA GLU A 129 15.59 -35.08 0.78
C GLU A 129 14.55 -34.96 -0.34
N GLU A 130 13.76 -36.01 -0.60
CA GLU A 130 12.64 -35.99 -1.55
C GLU A 130 11.61 -34.91 -1.19
N TRP A 131 11.20 -34.83 0.08
CA TRP A 131 10.26 -33.81 0.54
C TRP A 131 10.82 -32.39 0.35
N ILE A 132 12.09 -32.16 0.69
CA ILE A 132 12.76 -30.86 0.49
C ILE A 132 12.81 -30.52 -1.01
N GLN A 133 13.21 -31.47 -1.85
CA GLN A 133 13.35 -31.29 -3.29
C GLN A 133 12.01 -30.95 -3.93
N VAL A 134 10.97 -31.77 -3.73
CA VAL A 134 9.67 -31.59 -4.39
C VAL A 134 9.00 -30.29 -3.94
N ILE A 135 9.09 -29.91 -2.66
CA ILE A 135 8.56 -28.62 -2.20
C ILE A 135 9.32 -27.47 -2.87
N ASN A 136 10.66 -27.51 -2.95
CA ASN A 136 11.44 -26.48 -3.63
C ASN A 136 11.13 -26.42 -5.13
N GLU A 137 10.90 -27.55 -5.80
CA GLU A 137 10.44 -27.59 -7.18
C GLU A 137 9.09 -26.88 -7.33
N GLN A 138 8.10 -27.16 -6.47
CA GLN A 138 6.82 -26.47 -6.53
C GLN A 138 6.96 -24.96 -6.29
N LEU A 139 7.83 -24.55 -5.36
CA LEU A 139 8.12 -23.14 -5.11
C LEU A 139 8.78 -22.45 -6.32
N SER A 140 9.66 -23.16 -7.03
CA SER A 140 10.36 -22.62 -8.21
C SER A 140 9.44 -22.36 -9.41
N LEU A 141 8.30 -23.06 -9.47
CA LEU A 141 7.26 -22.91 -10.50
C LEU A 141 6.38 -21.68 -10.28
N LEU A 142 6.43 -21.06 -9.10
CA LEU A 142 5.63 -19.87 -8.78
C LEU A 142 6.26 -18.62 -9.42
N ALA A 143 5.86 -18.30 -10.66
CA ALA A 143 6.37 -17.13 -11.38
C ALA A 143 6.12 -15.78 -10.67
N SER A 144 5.11 -15.71 -9.79
CA SER A 144 4.82 -14.51 -9.01
C SER A 144 5.90 -14.22 -7.96
N ARG A 145 6.62 -15.24 -7.50
CA ARG A 145 7.60 -15.13 -6.42
C ARG A 145 8.91 -14.49 -6.92
N PRO A 146 9.36 -13.37 -6.33
CA PRO A 146 10.59 -12.73 -6.76
C PRO A 146 11.81 -13.57 -6.36
N LYS A 147 12.85 -13.53 -7.20
CA LYS A 147 14.17 -14.15 -6.97
C LYS A 147 15.24 -13.09 -6.76
N SER A 148 15.14 -11.95 -7.44
CA SER A 148 16.09 -10.83 -7.36
C SER A 148 15.37 -9.51 -7.12
N LEU A 149 15.79 -8.75 -6.11
CA LEU A 149 15.19 -7.47 -5.74
C LEU A 149 16.24 -6.36 -5.64
N LEU A 150 15.89 -5.15 -6.08
CA LEU A 150 16.65 -3.94 -5.81
C LEU A 150 16.05 -3.20 -4.62
N VAL A 151 16.79 -3.05 -3.53
CA VAL A 151 16.31 -2.48 -2.27
C VAL A 151 16.94 -1.12 -2.02
N TYR A 152 16.13 -0.09 -1.87
CA TYR A 152 16.58 1.22 -1.43
C TYR A 152 16.20 1.50 0.02
N ILE A 153 17.17 1.94 0.81
CA ILE A 153 16.99 2.24 2.23
C ILE A 153 17.20 3.72 2.46
N ASN A 154 16.19 4.41 3.01
CA ASN A 154 16.36 5.76 3.54
C ASN A 154 16.88 5.68 5.00
N PRO A 155 18.16 6.05 5.27
CA PRO A 155 18.71 5.95 6.62
C PRO A 155 18.14 7.02 7.58
N TYR A 156 17.60 8.11 7.05
CA TYR A 156 17.10 9.26 7.82
C TYR A 156 15.57 9.28 7.97
N GLY A 157 14.86 8.39 7.27
CA GLY A 157 13.40 8.33 7.28
C GLY A 157 12.82 8.08 8.68
N GLY A 158 11.75 8.80 9.02
CA GLY A 158 10.98 8.64 10.25
C GLY A 158 11.85 8.62 11.52
N LYS A 159 11.87 7.47 12.20
CA LYS A 159 12.62 7.26 13.45
C LYS A 159 14.11 6.88 13.23
N ARG A 160 14.63 7.01 12.01
CA ARG A 160 15.99 6.59 11.61
C ARG A 160 16.27 5.11 11.87
N ARG A 161 15.26 4.28 11.65
CA ARG A 161 15.30 2.83 11.91
C ARG A 161 15.36 1.99 10.64
N GLY A 162 15.30 2.60 9.45
CA GLY A 162 15.20 1.88 8.17
C GLY A 162 16.26 0.79 8.01
N LYS A 163 17.54 1.14 8.16
CA LYS A 163 18.67 0.18 8.08
C LYS A 163 18.52 -0.97 9.09
N ARG A 164 18.26 -0.64 10.35
CA ARG A 164 18.06 -1.66 11.42
C ARG A 164 16.85 -2.56 11.15
N ILE A 165 15.74 -2.00 10.70
CA ILE A 165 14.52 -2.76 10.36
C ILE A 165 14.84 -3.76 9.24
N TYR A 166 15.51 -3.29 8.20
CA TYR A 166 15.90 -4.15 7.09
C TYR A 166 16.82 -5.29 7.55
N GLU A 167 17.94 -4.95 8.20
CA GLU A 167 18.95 -5.93 8.64
C GLU A 167 18.40 -6.96 9.65
N GLN A 168 17.58 -6.51 10.61
CA GLN A 168 17.11 -7.38 11.70
C GLN A 168 15.83 -8.14 11.37
N LYS A 169 14.97 -7.62 10.48
CA LYS A 169 13.64 -8.20 10.24
C LYS A 169 13.42 -8.66 8.80
N VAL A 170 13.93 -7.94 7.80
CA VAL A 170 13.61 -8.19 6.39
C VAL A 170 14.64 -9.08 5.72
N ALA A 171 15.93 -8.70 5.78
CA ALA A 171 17.01 -9.46 5.17
C ALA A 171 17.07 -10.94 5.61
N PRO A 172 16.83 -11.30 6.89
CA PRO A 172 16.77 -12.70 7.30
C PRO A 172 15.62 -13.48 6.64
N LEU A 173 14.47 -12.83 6.40
CA LEU A 173 13.33 -13.45 5.73
C LEU A 173 13.60 -13.63 4.23
N PHE A 174 14.19 -12.62 3.56
CA PHE A 174 14.60 -12.74 2.16
C PHE A 174 15.64 -13.85 1.97
N ARG A 175 16.65 -13.93 2.84
CA ARG A 175 17.63 -15.03 2.81
C ARG A 175 16.97 -16.38 3.01
N ARG A 176 16.06 -16.51 3.99
CA ARG A 176 15.30 -17.75 4.23
C ARG A 176 14.51 -18.16 2.98
N ALA A 177 13.91 -17.19 2.29
CA ALA A 177 13.15 -17.38 1.07
C ALA A 177 14.01 -17.55 -0.20
N SER A 178 15.34 -17.58 -0.08
CA SER A 178 16.30 -17.63 -1.21
C SER A 178 16.15 -16.48 -2.22
N ILE A 179 15.85 -15.28 -1.72
CA ILE A 179 15.75 -14.05 -2.52
C ILE A 179 17.07 -13.30 -2.43
N SER A 180 17.68 -13.01 -3.58
CA SER A 180 18.82 -12.12 -3.70
C SER A 180 18.36 -10.66 -3.65
N ALA A 181 19.05 -9.83 -2.88
CA ALA A 181 18.69 -8.43 -2.70
C ALA A 181 19.92 -7.53 -2.80
N ASP A 182 19.95 -6.69 -3.84
CA ASP A 182 20.97 -5.66 -4.01
C ASP A 182 20.52 -4.42 -3.23
N VAL A 183 21.33 -3.99 -2.26
CA VAL A 183 20.91 -2.97 -1.28
C VAL A 183 21.67 -1.67 -1.51
N ILE A 184 20.92 -0.59 -1.76
CA ILE A 184 21.44 0.77 -1.88
C ILE A 184 20.91 1.61 -0.71
N VAL A 185 21.81 2.14 0.09
CA VAL A 185 21.46 3.13 1.11
C VAL A 185 21.48 4.51 0.46
N THR A 186 20.36 5.23 0.51
CA THR A 186 20.27 6.55 -0.15
C THR A 186 21.07 7.60 0.62
N GLU A 187 21.82 8.44 -0.08
CA GLU A 187 22.71 9.44 0.51
C GLU A 187 22.11 10.85 0.52
N ARG A 188 21.15 11.10 -0.37
CA ARG A 188 20.48 12.39 -0.55
C ARG A 188 19.02 12.20 -0.95
N ALA A 189 18.25 13.28 -0.86
CA ALA A 189 16.92 13.33 -1.44
C ALA A 189 16.98 13.07 -2.95
N ASN A 190 16.00 12.32 -3.46
CA ASN A 190 15.89 11.89 -4.85
C ASN A 190 17.00 10.96 -5.35
N HIS A 191 17.86 10.41 -4.47
CA HIS A 191 18.91 9.48 -4.90
C HIS A 191 18.32 8.24 -5.59
N ALA A 192 17.29 7.63 -5.00
CA ALA A 192 16.68 6.44 -5.58
C ALA A 192 15.97 6.74 -6.90
N ARG A 193 15.29 7.89 -6.96
CA ARG A 193 14.65 8.37 -8.20
C ARG A 193 15.65 8.50 -9.34
N ASP A 194 16.76 9.19 -9.08
CA ASP A 194 17.75 9.49 -10.11
C ASP A 194 18.47 8.21 -10.57
N HIS A 195 18.88 7.34 -9.64
CA HIS A 195 19.51 6.06 -9.97
C HIS A 195 18.58 5.14 -10.78
N LEU A 196 17.29 5.03 -10.41
CA LEU A 196 16.30 4.25 -11.17
C LEU A 196 16.07 4.80 -12.58
N LYS A 197 16.15 6.13 -12.75
CA LYS A 197 15.89 6.78 -14.03
C LYS A 197 17.01 6.51 -15.05
N THR A 198 18.27 6.45 -14.61
CA THR A 198 19.41 6.47 -15.55
C THR A 198 20.41 5.33 -15.41
N GLU A 199 20.64 4.81 -14.20
CA GLU A 199 21.78 3.94 -13.90
C GLU A 199 21.39 2.48 -13.67
N ALA A 200 20.24 2.24 -13.06
CA ALA A 200 19.77 0.91 -12.72
C ALA A 200 19.49 0.06 -13.97
N ASN A 201 20.09 -1.12 -14.06
CA ASN A 201 19.68 -2.14 -15.01
C ASN A 201 18.45 -2.89 -14.47
N LEU A 202 17.26 -2.47 -14.89
CA LEU A 202 15.98 -2.97 -14.38
C LEU A 202 15.69 -4.43 -14.78
N ASP A 203 16.26 -4.93 -15.88
CA ASP A 203 16.01 -6.30 -16.39
C ASP A 203 16.57 -7.40 -15.47
N LYS A 204 17.44 -7.02 -14.52
CA LYS A 204 18.04 -7.96 -13.54
C LYS A 204 17.12 -8.28 -12.36
N TYR A 205 16.04 -7.53 -12.18
CA TYR A 205 15.24 -7.56 -10.96
C TYR A 205 13.78 -7.94 -11.25
N ASP A 206 13.16 -8.66 -10.32
CA ASP A 206 11.73 -8.99 -10.36
C ASP A 206 10.86 -7.90 -9.69
N GLY A 207 11.52 -6.92 -9.06
CA GLY A 207 10.89 -5.79 -8.40
C GLY A 207 11.85 -4.91 -7.62
N VAL A 208 11.33 -3.76 -7.18
CA VAL A 208 12.09 -2.75 -6.42
C VAL A 208 11.42 -2.55 -5.06
N VAL A 209 12.20 -2.50 -3.98
CA VAL A 209 11.69 -2.38 -2.62
C VAL A 209 12.17 -1.08 -1.97
N CYS A 210 11.26 -0.25 -1.44
CA CYS A 210 11.63 0.83 -0.53
C CYS A 210 11.61 0.36 0.93
N VAL A 211 12.62 0.78 1.69
CA VAL A 211 12.63 0.75 3.15
C VAL A 211 12.62 2.18 3.64
N GLY A 212 11.45 2.66 4.03
CA GLY A 212 11.21 4.07 4.33
C GLY A 212 9.73 4.37 4.57
N GLY A 213 9.37 5.64 4.48
CA GLY A 213 7.96 6.05 4.46
C GLY A 213 7.48 6.46 3.08
N ASP A 214 6.34 7.14 3.03
CA ASP A 214 5.65 7.54 1.79
C ASP A 214 6.56 8.34 0.83
N GLY A 215 7.46 9.20 1.34
CA GLY A 215 8.42 9.93 0.51
C GLY A 215 9.45 9.04 -0.19
N MET A 216 9.90 7.95 0.45
CA MET A 216 10.82 6.99 -0.16
C MET A 216 10.12 6.18 -1.27
N PHE A 217 8.86 5.81 -1.03
CA PHE A 217 8.01 5.23 -2.06
C PHE A 217 7.82 6.22 -3.24
N SER A 218 7.58 7.50 -2.96
CA SER A 218 7.42 8.54 -3.97
C SER A 218 8.66 8.65 -4.88
N GLU A 219 9.88 8.60 -4.34
CA GLU A 219 11.10 8.60 -5.14
C GLU A 219 11.17 7.40 -6.11
N ILE A 220 10.85 6.20 -5.64
CA ILE A 220 10.85 4.98 -6.46
C ILE A 220 9.77 5.05 -7.54
N LEU A 221 8.55 5.46 -7.19
CA LEU A 221 7.46 5.66 -8.13
C LEU A 221 7.88 6.58 -9.28
N HIS A 222 8.41 7.76 -8.95
CA HIS A 222 8.83 8.72 -9.96
C HIS A 222 9.98 8.19 -10.82
N GLY A 223 10.95 7.50 -10.22
CA GLY A 223 12.07 6.90 -10.94
C GLY A 223 11.61 5.85 -11.95
N LEU A 224 10.79 4.89 -11.50
CA LEU A 224 10.30 3.79 -12.33
C LEU A 224 9.33 4.25 -13.42
N VAL A 225 8.35 5.09 -13.08
CA VAL A 225 7.38 5.56 -14.07
C VAL A 225 8.07 6.42 -15.12
N THR A 226 8.95 7.35 -14.70
CA THR A 226 9.73 8.19 -15.64
C THR A 226 10.60 7.33 -16.55
N ARG A 227 11.28 6.32 -16.00
CA ARG A 227 12.10 5.38 -16.79
C ARG A 227 11.24 4.65 -17.82
N THR A 228 10.13 4.07 -17.37
CA THR A 228 9.20 3.32 -18.23
C THR A 228 8.66 4.18 -19.37
N GLN A 229 8.23 5.42 -19.08
CA GLN A 229 7.74 6.33 -20.12
C GLN A 229 8.84 6.72 -21.10
N THR A 230 10.05 7.01 -20.59
CA THR A 230 11.21 7.37 -21.43
C THR A 230 11.58 6.23 -22.39
N ASP A 231 11.64 5.00 -21.88
CA ASP A 231 11.99 3.82 -22.67
C ASP A 231 10.94 3.53 -23.76
N HIS A 232 9.69 3.96 -23.58
CA HIS A 232 8.59 3.82 -24.55
C HIS A 232 8.31 5.09 -25.37
N GLY A 233 9.10 6.17 -25.20
CA GLY A 233 8.93 7.41 -25.95
C GLY A 233 7.66 8.21 -25.61
N VAL A 234 7.10 8.04 -24.42
CA VAL A 234 5.91 8.76 -23.96
C VAL A 234 6.31 10.08 -23.29
N ASP A 235 5.82 11.20 -23.82
CA ASP A 235 6.02 12.52 -23.20
C ASP A 235 5.05 12.74 -22.04
N GLN A 236 5.60 12.78 -20.82
CA GLN A 236 4.83 12.95 -19.59
C GLN A 236 4.22 14.36 -19.45
N ASN A 237 4.69 15.35 -20.21
CA ASN A 237 4.11 16.69 -20.18
C ASN A 237 2.70 16.72 -20.79
N GLN A 238 2.39 15.80 -21.71
CA GLN A 238 1.06 15.67 -22.29
C GLN A 238 0.06 15.14 -21.24
N PRO A 239 -0.91 15.93 -20.75
CA PRO A 239 -1.80 15.51 -19.67
C PRO A 239 -2.76 14.37 -20.03
N ASP A 240 -3.01 14.21 -21.33
CA ASP A 240 -3.92 13.21 -21.90
C ASP A 240 -3.16 12.01 -22.51
N ALA A 241 -1.84 11.91 -22.30
CA ALA A 241 -1.06 10.76 -22.75
C ALA A 241 -1.48 9.48 -22.00
N GLU A 242 -1.63 8.39 -22.74
CA GLU A 242 -1.79 7.06 -22.16
C GLU A 242 -0.43 6.58 -21.65
N LEU A 243 -0.26 6.56 -20.33
CA LEU A 243 1.00 6.14 -19.72
C LEU A 243 1.15 4.62 -19.74
N VAL A 244 2.37 4.15 -20.00
CA VAL A 244 2.71 2.73 -20.03
C VAL A 244 2.86 2.19 -18.59
N PRO A 245 2.16 1.12 -18.20
CA PRO A 245 2.31 0.51 -16.89
C PRO A 245 3.72 -0.01 -16.63
N CYS A 246 4.19 0.13 -15.38
CA CYS A 246 5.49 -0.39 -14.97
C CYS A 246 5.47 -1.94 -14.94
N SER A 247 6.50 -2.56 -15.53
CA SER A 247 6.69 -4.02 -15.47
C SER A 247 7.10 -4.50 -14.08
N LEU A 248 7.93 -3.72 -13.37
CA LEU A 248 8.42 -4.04 -12.05
C LEU A 248 7.40 -3.70 -10.95
N ARG A 249 7.27 -4.63 -9.99
CA ARG A 249 6.47 -4.44 -8.78
C ARG A 249 7.24 -3.65 -7.73
N ILE A 250 6.54 -2.82 -6.97
CA ILE A 250 7.09 -2.03 -5.87
C ILE A 250 6.76 -2.68 -4.52
N GLY A 251 7.78 -2.99 -3.72
CA GLY A 251 7.63 -3.46 -2.34
C GLY A 251 7.80 -2.32 -1.35
N ILE A 252 6.98 -2.26 -0.31
CA ILE A 252 7.03 -1.21 0.71
C ILE A 252 7.32 -1.84 2.07
N ILE A 253 8.50 -1.58 2.63
CA ILE A 253 8.83 -1.90 4.02
C ILE A 253 8.65 -0.62 4.86
N PRO A 254 7.60 -0.54 5.71
CA PRO A 254 7.30 0.65 6.49
C PRO A 254 8.41 0.94 7.51
N ALA A 255 9.02 2.13 7.39
CA ALA A 255 9.99 2.66 8.33
C ALA A 255 9.82 4.18 8.56
N GLY A 256 8.75 4.78 8.05
CA GLY A 256 8.44 6.19 8.19
C GLY A 256 7.62 6.50 9.44
N SER A 257 7.05 7.70 9.45
CA SER A 257 6.22 8.19 10.57
C SER A 257 4.72 8.02 10.32
N THR A 258 4.31 8.03 9.05
CA THR A 258 2.89 7.95 8.64
C THR A 258 2.62 6.60 7.98
N ASP A 259 3.40 6.28 6.93
CA ASP A 259 3.30 5.04 6.15
C ASP A 259 1.88 4.78 5.66
N CYS A 260 1.21 5.83 5.17
CA CYS A 260 -0.21 5.78 4.80
C CYS A 260 -0.46 4.82 3.65
N ILE A 261 0.47 4.79 2.67
CA ILE A 261 0.33 3.93 1.49
C ILE A 261 0.40 2.45 1.91
N CYS A 262 1.35 2.10 2.78
CA CYS A 262 1.44 0.75 3.35
C CYS A 262 0.18 0.40 4.16
N PHE A 263 -0.26 1.30 5.04
CA PHE A 263 -1.41 1.05 5.89
C PHE A 263 -2.69 0.79 5.09
N ALA A 264 -2.98 1.61 4.08
CA ALA A 264 -4.21 1.49 3.31
C ALA A 264 -4.18 0.35 2.27
N THR A 265 -3.01 -0.20 1.95
CA THR A 265 -2.87 -1.35 1.04
C THR A 265 -2.77 -2.68 1.77
N VAL A 266 -2.20 -2.71 2.98
CA VAL A 266 -1.94 -3.94 3.76
C VAL A 266 -2.79 -4.02 5.04
N GLY A 267 -3.21 -2.88 5.60
CA GLY A 267 -3.99 -2.78 6.84
C GLY A 267 -3.13 -2.65 8.10
N THR A 268 -1.80 -2.65 7.97
CA THR A 268 -0.85 -2.57 9.08
C THR A 268 0.48 -1.97 8.62
N ASN A 269 1.20 -1.32 9.54
CA ASN A 269 2.56 -0.78 9.31
C ASN A 269 3.62 -1.71 9.92
N ASP A 270 3.46 -3.02 9.70
CA ASP A 270 4.36 -4.04 10.24
C ASP A 270 5.37 -4.51 9.16
N PRO A 271 6.68 -4.25 9.34
CA PRO A 271 7.71 -4.60 8.36
C PRO A 271 7.79 -6.08 7.99
N VAL A 272 7.49 -6.96 8.95
CA VAL A 272 7.52 -8.42 8.73
C VAL A 272 6.37 -8.84 7.81
N THR A 273 5.18 -8.27 8.01
CA THR A 273 4.02 -8.50 7.15
C THR A 273 4.32 -8.09 5.71
N SER A 274 4.85 -6.89 5.50
CA SER A 274 5.24 -6.44 4.15
C SER A 274 6.31 -7.32 3.51
N ALA A 275 7.33 -7.74 4.27
CA ALA A 275 8.35 -8.64 3.76
C ALA A 275 7.77 -10.00 3.31
N LEU A 276 6.78 -10.52 4.04
CA LEU A 276 6.11 -11.76 3.67
C LEU A 276 5.24 -11.63 2.42
N HIS A 277 4.54 -10.49 2.22
CA HIS A 277 3.84 -10.20 0.95
C HIS A 277 4.79 -10.17 -0.25
N ILE A 278 5.98 -9.58 -0.07
CA ILE A 278 7.03 -9.60 -1.10
C ILE A 278 7.49 -11.03 -1.38
N ILE A 279 7.77 -11.83 -0.35
CA ILE A 279 8.25 -13.21 -0.48
C ILE A 279 7.25 -14.11 -1.21
N VAL A 280 5.97 -14.04 -0.87
CA VAL A 280 4.94 -14.87 -1.55
C VAL A 280 4.64 -14.36 -2.97
N GLY A 281 5.11 -13.16 -3.29
CA GLY A 281 4.96 -12.57 -4.62
C GLY A 281 3.56 -12.01 -4.87
N ASP A 282 2.90 -11.48 -3.83
CA ASP A 282 1.59 -10.86 -3.97
C ASP A 282 1.63 -9.70 -4.98
N SER A 283 0.48 -9.39 -5.58
CA SER A 283 0.39 -8.36 -6.60
C SER A 283 -0.93 -7.61 -6.55
N GLN A 284 -0.86 -6.36 -6.10
CA GLN A 284 -2.00 -5.44 -6.05
C GLN A 284 -1.78 -4.33 -7.09
N PRO A 285 -2.63 -4.21 -8.13
CA PRO A 285 -2.60 -3.05 -9.02
C PRO A 285 -2.95 -1.77 -8.24
N MET A 286 -2.37 -0.65 -8.68
CA MET A 286 -2.65 0.66 -8.09
C MET A 286 -2.64 1.77 -9.15
N ASP A 287 -3.62 2.66 -9.05
CA ASP A 287 -3.75 3.85 -9.88
C ASP A 287 -2.74 4.92 -9.47
N VAL A 288 -2.39 5.75 -10.44
CA VAL A 288 -1.49 6.89 -10.23
C VAL A 288 -2.11 8.12 -10.87
N CYS A 289 -2.26 9.19 -10.12
CA CYS A 289 -2.70 10.48 -10.63
C CYS A 289 -1.51 11.27 -11.14
N SER A 290 -1.54 11.70 -12.40
CA SER A 290 -0.57 12.64 -12.97
C SER A 290 -1.07 14.07 -12.80
N VAL A 291 -0.25 14.94 -12.21
CA VAL A 291 -0.58 16.34 -11.96
C VAL A 291 0.22 17.25 -12.88
N HIS A 292 -0.48 18.17 -13.53
CA HIS A 292 0.07 19.10 -14.50
C HIS A 292 -0.32 20.54 -14.20
N HIS A 293 0.48 21.49 -14.67
CA HIS A 293 0.13 22.90 -14.74
C HIS A 293 0.52 23.45 -16.11
N ASN A 294 -0.45 23.99 -16.86
CA ASN A 294 -0.24 24.48 -18.23
C ASN A 294 0.54 23.47 -19.10
N ASP A 295 0.08 22.21 -19.10
CA ASP A 295 0.71 21.10 -19.84
C ASP A 295 2.17 20.81 -19.47
N PHE A 296 2.62 21.25 -18.30
CA PHE A 296 3.88 20.81 -17.69
C PHE A 296 3.61 19.80 -16.59
N PHE A 297 4.27 18.65 -16.67
CA PHE A 297 4.20 17.65 -15.62
C PHE A 297 4.82 18.17 -14.33
N LEU A 298 4.06 18.13 -13.23
CA LEU A 298 4.51 18.51 -11.91
C LEU A 298 4.93 17.28 -11.09
N ARG A 299 4.00 16.34 -10.91
CA ARG A 299 4.19 15.22 -10.00
C ARG A 299 3.18 14.10 -10.21
N TYR A 300 3.55 12.88 -9.81
CA TYR A 300 2.62 11.78 -9.59
C TYR A 300 2.11 11.79 -8.14
N SER A 301 0.83 11.45 -7.96
CA SER A 301 0.17 11.23 -6.67
C SER A 301 -0.54 9.89 -6.65
N VAL A 302 -0.45 9.16 -5.55
CA VAL A 302 -1.13 7.88 -5.34
C VAL A 302 -2.07 7.91 -4.14
N SER A 303 -1.96 8.90 -3.27
CA SER A 303 -2.75 8.99 -2.04
C SER A 303 -3.69 10.18 -2.05
N LEU A 304 -3.18 11.38 -1.71
CA LEU A 304 -3.98 12.56 -1.46
C LEU A 304 -3.36 13.77 -2.16
N LEU A 305 -4.16 14.38 -3.04
CA LEU A 305 -4.02 15.78 -3.42
C LEU A 305 -4.93 16.62 -2.53
N GLY A 306 -4.39 17.64 -1.87
CA GLY A 306 -5.17 18.50 -0.98
C GLY A 306 -4.81 19.98 -1.13
N TYR A 307 -5.80 20.83 -1.40
CA TYR A 307 -5.69 22.28 -1.48
C TYR A 307 -6.41 22.96 -0.33
N GLY A 308 -6.02 24.19 -0.01
CA GLY A 308 -6.62 24.95 1.09
C GLY A 308 -6.12 24.43 2.43
N PHE A 309 -7.03 24.07 3.33
CA PHE A 309 -6.69 23.66 4.70
C PHE A 309 -5.50 22.69 4.79
N TYR A 310 -5.50 21.59 4.02
CA TYR A 310 -4.43 20.59 4.08
C TYR A 310 -3.10 21.11 3.53
N GLY A 311 -3.13 21.88 2.44
CA GLY A 311 -1.94 22.49 1.85
C GLY A 311 -1.32 23.57 2.74
N ASP A 312 -2.15 24.38 3.40
CA ASP A 312 -1.73 25.37 4.38
C ASP A 312 -1.10 24.72 5.63
N VAL A 313 -1.73 23.67 6.16
CA VAL A 313 -1.20 22.89 7.30
C VAL A 313 0.17 22.33 6.93
N LEU A 314 0.31 21.71 5.76
CA LEU A 314 1.59 21.17 5.31
C LEU A 314 2.63 22.30 5.20
N THR A 315 2.31 23.39 4.51
CA THR A 315 3.19 24.55 4.30
C THR A 315 3.73 25.13 5.61
N ASP A 316 2.86 25.29 6.61
CA ASP A 316 3.27 25.77 7.94
C ASP A 316 4.08 24.72 8.71
N SER A 317 3.73 23.43 8.58
CA SER A 317 4.43 22.33 9.26
C SER A 317 5.84 22.08 8.74
N GLU A 318 6.10 22.36 7.45
CA GLU A 318 7.42 22.21 6.83
C GLU A 318 8.42 23.25 7.38
N ARG A 319 7.95 24.45 7.70
CA ARG A 319 8.75 25.49 8.41
C ARG A 319 9.10 25.09 9.84
N LYS A 320 8.40 24.10 10.39
CA LYS A 320 8.48 23.62 11.77
C LYS A 320 9.03 22.20 11.88
N ARG A 321 9.82 21.74 10.90
CA ARG A 321 10.44 20.39 10.91
C ARG A 321 11.19 20.07 12.21
N TRP A 322 11.76 21.07 12.87
CA TRP A 322 12.46 20.93 14.15
C TRP A 322 11.59 20.42 15.31
N LEU A 323 10.26 20.56 15.23
CA LEU A 323 9.31 20.05 16.24
C LEU A 323 9.00 18.54 16.09
N GLY A 324 9.52 17.88 15.05
CA GLY A 324 9.17 16.49 14.78
C GLY A 324 7.66 16.30 14.56
N PRO A 325 7.06 15.16 14.93
CA PRO A 325 5.65 14.87 14.67
C PRO A 325 4.64 15.89 15.23
N ALA A 326 4.97 16.58 16.33
CA ALA A 326 4.09 17.59 16.94
C ALA A 326 3.82 18.79 16.01
N ARG A 327 4.65 18.98 14.97
CA ARG A 327 4.48 20.03 13.97
C ARG A 327 3.11 19.97 13.27
N TYR A 328 2.57 18.77 13.06
CA TYR A 328 1.30 18.59 12.36
C TYR A 328 0.12 19.08 13.21
N ASP A 329 0.09 18.72 14.50
CA ASP A 329 -0.99 19.13 15.39
C ASP A 329 -0.96 20.67 15.60
N LEU A 330 0.22 21.25 15.83
CA LEU A 330 0.35 22.71 16.00
C LEU A 330 -0.05 23.49 14.74
N SER A 331 0.39 23.02 13.56
CA SER A 331 0.05 23.66 12.28
C SER A 331 -1.43 23.47 11.95
N GLY A 332 -1.99 22.31 12.29
CA GLY A 332 -3.42 22.00 12.22
C GLY A 332 -4.27 22.98 13.03
N VAL A 333 -3.95 23.15 14.32
CA VAL A 333 -4.65 24.09 15.21
C VAL A 333 -4.55 25.53 14.69
N LYS A 334 -3.36 25.99 14.32
CA LYS A 334 -3.15 27.34 13.78
C LYS A 334 -3.98 27.59 12.52
N THR A 335 -3.96 26.65 11.59
CA THR A 335 -4.68 26.77 10.30
C THR A 335 -6.19 26.73 10.54
N PHE A 336 -6.66 25.87 11.44
CA PHE A 336 -8.07 25.79 11.83
C PHE A 336 -8.57 27.12 12.44
N LEU A 337 -7.79 27.75 13.32
CA LEU A 337 -8.16 29.04 13.90
C LEU A 337 -8.20 30.16 12.85
N SER A 338 -7.26 30.13 11.89
CA SER A 338 -7.21 31.08 10.78
C SER A 338 -8.43 30.95 9.85
N HIS A 339 -8.88 29.71 9.60
CA HIS A 339 -10.13 29.40 8.88
C HIS A 339 -10.25 30.07 7.51
N ASN A 340 -9.14 30.05 6.75
CA ASN A 340 -9.09 30.61 5.40
C ASN A 340 -9.98 29.83 4.43
N TYR A 341 -10.44 30.51 3.38
CA TYR A 341 -11.13 29.91 2.25
C TYR A 341 -10.65 30.57 0.96
N TYR A 342 -10.75 29.82 -0.13
CA TYR A 342 -10.19 30.18 -1.43
C TYR A 342 -11.28 30.09 -2.50
N GLU A 343 -11.32 31.07 -3.38
CA GLU A 343 -12.31 31.14 -4.46
C GLU A 343 -11.71 30.63 -5.76
N GLY A 344 -12.47 29.82 -6.49
CA GLY A 344 -12.02 29.28 -7.77
C GLY A 344 -13.07 28.45 -8.48
N THR A 345 -12.66 27.88 -9.61
CA THR A 345 -13.45 27.00 -10.46
C THR A 345 -12.85 25.61 -10.46
N VAL A 346 -13.66 24.61 -10.14
CA VAL A 346 -13.35 23.19 -10.27
C VAL A 346 -14.10 22.67 -11.49
N SER A 347 -13.40 22.05 -12.43
CA SER A 347 -14.01 21.33 -13.55
C SER A 347 -13.59 19.87 -13.46
N PHE A 348 -14.47 18.91 -13.69
CA PHE A 348 -14.12 17.48 -13.63
C PHE A 348 -14.92 16.63 -14.62
N LEU A 349 -14.34 15.48 -15.00
CA LEU A 349 -15.04 14.41 -15.70
C LEU A 349 -15.46 13.34 -14.69
N PRO A 350 -16.77 13.16 -14.43
CA PRO A 350 -17.27 12.09 -13.59
C PRO A 350 -16.85 10.72 -14.12
N ALA A 351 -16.68 9.74 -13.22
CA ALA A 351 -16.65 8.35 -13.62
C ALA A 351 -18.05 7.90 -14.07
N GLU A 352 -18.11 6.95 -15.00
CA GLU A 352 -19.36 6.37 -15.48
C GLU A 352 -20.08 5.56 -14.37
N ASP A 353 -21.41 5.43 -14.50
CA ASP A 353 -22.30 4.93 -13.44
C ASP A 353 -22.02 3.48 -12.98
N ASP A 354 -21.22 2.71 -13.72
CA ASP A 354 -20.86 1.31 -13.43
C ASP A 354 -19.71 1.15 -12.42
N MET A 355 -18.96 2.22 -12.11
CA MET A 355 -17.77 2.20 -11.23
C MET A 355 -18.07 2.51 -9.74
N GLY A 356 -19.36 2.59 -9.38
CA GLY A 356 -19.83 2.81 -8.01
C GLY A 356 -19.66 4.25 -7.50
N ASN A 357 -20.37 4.57 -6.41
CA ASN A 357 -20.36 5.87 -5.75
C ASN A 357 -19.43 5.88 -4.53
N PRO A 358 -18.76 7.01 -4.22
CA PRO A 358 -17.95 7.17 -3.00
C PRO A 358 -18.72 6.85 -1.69
N ARG A 359 -20.05 6.92 -1.71
CA ARG A 359 -20.95 6.61 -0.59
C ARG A 359 -21.49 5.17 -0.55
N ASP A 360 -21.12 4.30 -1.49
CA ASP A 360 -21.64 2.92 -1.58
C ASP A 360 -21.16 2.00 -0.46
N LYS A 361 -20.26 2.48 0.42
CA LYS A 361 -19.70 1.76 1.57
C LYS A 361 -18.92 0.49 1.22
N LEU A 362 -18.76 0.17 -0.06
CA LEU A 362 -17.91 -0.91 -0.54
C LEU A 362 -16.45 -0.54 -0.30
N GLN A 363 -15.75 -1.35 0.48
CA GLN A 363 -14.35 -1.10 0.82
C GLN A 363 -13.42 -1.91 -0.07
N CYS A 364 -12.36 -1.28 -0.57
CA CYS A 364 -11.31 -1.97 -1.29
C CYS A 364 -10.52 -2.90 -0.35
N ARG A 365 -10.68 -4.21 -0.55
CA ARG A 365 -10.08 -5.28 0.26
C ARG A 365 -9.32 -6.28 -0.61
N SER A 366 -8.65 -7.23 0.04
CA SER A 366 -8.00 -8.35 -0.65
C SER A 366 -8.96 -9.05 -1.60
N GLY A 367 -8.59 -9.15 -2.88
CA GLY A 367 -9.43 -9.78 -3.91
C GLY A 367 -10.58 -8.91 -4.43
N CYS A 368 -10.49 -7.58 -4.29
CA CYS A 368 -11.49 -6.65 -4.79
C CYS A 368 -11.75 -6.82 -6.31
N HIS A 369 -13.00 -7.11 -6.68
CA HIS A 369 -13.38 -7.31 -8.08
C HIS A 369 -13.25 -6.03 -8.93
N VAL A 370 -13.65 -4.87 -8.39
CA VAL A 370 -13.56 -3.57 -9.09
C VAL A 370 -12.12 -3.30 -9.54
N CYS A 371 -11.15 -3.47 -8.64
CA CYS A 371 -9.72 -3.24 -8.93
C CYS A 371 -9.07 -4.31 -9.83
N GLN A 372 -9.75 -5.43 -10.07
CA GLN A 372 -9.24 -6.50 -10.95
C GLN A 372 -9.66 -6.29 -12.40
N HIS A 373 -10.76 -5.57 -12.63
CA HIS A 373 -11.21 -5.21 -13.96
C HIS A 373 -10.45 -3.97 -14.46
N LYS A 374 -9.81 -4.08 -15.62
CA LYS A 374 -9.31 -2.91 -16.33
C LYS A 374 -10.49 -2.32 -17.12
N PRO A 375 -10.93 -1.08 -16.87
CA PRO A 375 -11.93 -0.45 -17.72
C PRO A 375 -11.40 -0.44 -19.18
N SER A 376 -12.24 -0.87 -20.12
CA SER A 376 -11.87 -0.96 -21.54
C SER A 376 -11.51 0.44 -22.06
N SER A 377 -10.30 0.63 -22.57
CA SER A 377 -9.86 1.88 -23.20
C SER A 377 -10.45 2.11 -24.61
N LYS A 378 -11.53 1.40 -24.97
CA LYS A 378 -12.18 1.49 -26.29
C LYS A 378 -13.68 1.67 -26.15
N ASP A 379 -14.11 2.88 -25.82
CA ASP A 379 -15.43 3.36 -26.23
C ASP A 379 -15.23 4.57 -27.15
N LYS A 380 -15.19 4.29 -28.45
CA LYS A 380 -15.32 5.33 -29.48
C LYS A 380 -16.76 5.86 -29.44
N PRO A 381 -16.97 7.17 -29.68
CA PRO A 381 -18.31 7.73 -29.78
C PRO A 381 -18.92 7.35 -31.12
N TRP A 382 -20.14 6.80 -31.14
CA TRP A 382 -21.14 6.86 -32.23
C TRP A 382 -22.15 5.70 -32.15
N GLU A 383 -23.42 5.98 -31.85
CA GLU A 383 -24.52 6.09 -32.84
C GLU A 383 -25.88 5.96 -32.14
N THR A 384 -26.68 7.02 -32.32
CA THR A 384 -28.15 7.11 -32.37
C THR A 384 -28.97 5.98 -31.73
N SER A 385 -29.52 6.24 -30.55
CA SER A 385 -30.85 5.74 -30.18
C SER A 385 -31.67 6.91 -29.66
N GLU A 386 -32.71 7.22 -30.42
CA GLU A 386 -33.64 8.32 -30.24
C GLU A 386 -34.41 8.23 -28.92
N GLU A 387 -34.82 9.41 -28.45
CA GLU A 387 -35.87 9.69 -27.46
C GLU A 387 -35.56 9.46 -25.97
N LYS A 388 -35.06 10.52 -25.33
CA LYS A 388 -35.66 11.06 -24.10
C LYS A 388 -35.41 12.56 -23.98
N GLU A 389 -36.50 13.32 -24.10
CA GLU A 389 -36.52 14.78 -24.02
C GLU A 389 -36.22 15.34 -22.61
N LYS A 390 -35.40 16.41 -22.63
CA LYS A 390 -35.44 17.65 -21.82
C LYS A 390 -35.00 17.64 -20.34
N SER A 391 -33.79 18.17 -20.14
CA SER A 391 -33.59 19.40 -19.36
C SER A 391 -32.30 20.11 -19.79
N ASP A 392 -32.37 21.42 -20.01
CA ASP A 392 -31.29 22.29 -20.48
C ASP A 392 -30.01 22.18 -19.65
N LYS A 393 -28.94 21.66 -20.25
CA LYS A 393 -27.55 21.94 -19.89
C LYS A 393 -26.70 21.99 -21.16
N ASP A 394 -26.11 23.14 -21.43
CA ASP A 394 -24.98 23.31 -22.35
C ASP A 394 -23.93 22.22 -22.09
N SER A 395 -23.97 21.15 -22.85
CA SER A 395 -23.18 19.93 -22.63
C SER A 395 -22.55 19.49 -23.94
N SER A 396 -21.45 20.13 -24.32
CA SER A 396 -20.65 19.72 -25.48
C SER A 396 -19.35 18.99 -25.10
N SER A 397 -19.11 18.65 -23.83
CA SER A 397 -17.81 18.03 -23.43
C SER A 397 -17.84 17.02 -22.27
N GLY A 398 -18.99 16.70 -21.66
CA GLY A 398 -19.06 15.77 -20.52
C GLY A 398 -18.46 16.30 -19.19
N TRP A 399 -17.82 17.48 -19.21
CA TRP A 399 -17.26 18.12 -18.02
C TRP A 399 -18.35 18.74 -17.14
N SER A 400 -18.29 18.45 -15.84
CA SER A 400 -19.04 19.15 -14.80
C SER A 400 -18.21 20.31 -14.26
N VAL A 401 -18.83 21.47 -14.06
CA VAL A 401 -18.15 22.70 -13.59
C VAL A 401 -18.81 23.21 -12.32
N ILE A 402 -18.01 23.42 -11.29
CA ILE A 402 -18.42 23.95 -9.99
C ILE A 402 -17.58 25.20 -9.67
N ARG A 403 -18.26 26.32 -9.46
CA ARG A 403 -17.64 27.57 -8.98
C ARG A 403 -17.98 27.77 -7.51
N GLY A 404 -17.05 28.28 -6.72
CA GLY A 404 -17.33 28.52 -5.31
C GLY A 404 -16.14 28.96 -4.47
N LYS A 405 -16.42 29.07 -3.18
CA LYS A 405 -15.46 29.34 -2.11
C LYS A 405 -15.26 28.06 -1.32
N PHE A 406 -14.02 27.58 -1.24
CA PHE A 406 -13.66 26.29 -0.67
C PHE A 406 -12.70 26.48 0.50
N ILE A 407 -12.96 25.78 1.60
CA ILE A 407 -11.98 25.64 2.70
C ILE A 407 -10.94 24.58 2.31
N ALA A 408 -11.40 23.50 1.67
CA ALA A 408 -10.53 22.44 1.18
C ALA A 408 -11.07 21.84 -0.13
N ILE A 409 -10.16 21.43 -1.00
CA ILE A 409 -10.42 20.62 -2.19
C ILE A 409 -9.48 19.43 -2.10
N ASN A 410 -10.00 18.22 -2.04
CA ASN A 410 -9.19 17.02 -1.92
C ASN A 410 -9.50 16.05 -3.05
N ALA A 411 -8.49 15.35 -3.57
CA ALA A 411 -8.67 14.17 -4.40
C ALA A 411 -7.98 12.99 -3.72
N ALA A 412 -8.77 11.98 -3.35
CA ALA A 412 -8.31 10.79 -2.66
C ALA A 412 -8.37 9.59 -3.61
N SER A 413 -7.20 9.11 -4.06
CA SER A 413 -7.08 7.95 -4.98
C SER A 413 -7.08 6.61 -4.25
N MET A 414 -7.27 6.64 -2.94
CA MET A 414 -7.34 5.48 -2.06
C MET A 414 -8.03 5.91 -0.77
N SER A 415 -8.20 4.98 0.17
CA SER A 415 -8.86 5.32 1.44
C SER A 415 -8.16 6.44 2.22
N CYS A 416 -6.85 6.58 2.03
CA CYS A 416 -6.00 7.46 2.84
C CYS A 416 -6.13 7.14 4.34
N ALA A 417 -6.40 5.87 4.65
CA ALA A 417 -6.49 5.38 6.01
C ALA A 417 -5.11 5.37 6.69
N CYS A 418 -5.10 5.68 7.97
CA CYS A 418 -3.92 5.60 8.81
C CYS A 418 -4.32 5.29 10.26
N PRO A 419 -3.37 5.00 11.17
CA PRO A 419 -3.69 4.72 12.57
C PRO A 419 -4.50 5.82 13.29
N ARG A 420 -4.41 7.08 12.84
CA ARG A 420 -5.19 8.22 13.39
C ARG A 420 -6.59 8.36 12.76
N SER A 421 -6.77 7.89 11.54
CA SER A 421 -8.03 7.90 10.79
C SER A 421 -8.22 6.54 10.12
N PRO A 422 -8.76 5.55 10.85
CA PRO A 422 -8.75 4.15 10.39
C PRO A 422 -9.59 3.89 9.14
N LYS A 423 -10.61 4.73 8.87
CA LYS A 423 -11.38 4.69 7.62
C LYS A 423 -10.80 5.61 6.54
N GLY A 424 -9.93 6.54 6.93
CA GLY A 424 -9.32 7.54 6.06
C GLY A 424 -10.30 8.62 5.59
N LEU A 425 -9.88 9.40 4.58
CA LEU A 425 -10.67 10.46 3.94
C LEU A 425 -11.55 9.93 2.80
N SER A 426 -11.23 8.74 2.30
CA SER A 426 -11.75 7.97 1.14
C SER A 426 -12.34 6.57 1.41
N PRO A 427 -13.16 6.23 2.42
CA PRO A 427 -13.35 4.85 2.86
C PRO A 427 -13.81 3.85 1.78
N SER A 428 -14.48 4.32 0.74
CA SER A 428 -14.95 3.52 -0.41
C SER A 428 -14.13 3.74 -1.68
N ALA A 429 -13.00 4.45 -1.60
CA ALA A 429 -12.08 4.63 -2.71
C ALA A 429 -11.35 3.31 -2.99
N HIS A 430 -11.29 2.97 -4.28
CA HIS A 430 -10.62 1.78 -4.77
C HIS A 430 -9.19 2.10 -5.19
N LEU A 431 -8.32 1.10 -5.12
CA LEU A 431 -6.90 1.29 -5.41
C LEU A 431 -6.61 1.34 -6.92
N ALA A 432 -7.48 0.76 -7.76
CA ALA A 432 -7.13 0.36 -9.13
C ALA A 432 -8.31 0.41 -10.13
N ASP A 433 -9.27 1.31 -9.90
CA ASP A 433 -10.49 1.45 -10.72
C ASP A 433 -10.38 2.58 -11.76
N GLY A 434 -9.25 3.27 -11.84
CA GLY A 434 -9.04 4.39 -12.75
C GLY A 434 -9.75 5.68 -12.30
N THR A 435 -10.07 5.80 -11.02
CA THR A 435 -10.79 6.97 -10.49
C THR A 435 -10.12 7.57 -9.25
N THR A 436 -10.56 8.76 -8.87
CA THR A 436 -10.23 9.39 -7.59
C THR A 436 -11.48 10.05 -7.03
N ASP A 437 -11.63 10.06 -5.71
CA ASP A 437 -12.77 10.70 -5.06
C ASP A 437 -12.43 12.18 -4.82
N LEU A 438 -13.05 13.07 -5.59
CA LEU A 438 -12.94 14.52 -5.49
C LEU A 438 -13.92 15.05 -4.42
N ILE A 439 -13.37 15.53 -3.31
CA ILE A 439 -14.08 16.00 -2.13
C ILE A 439 -13.96 17.52 -2.04
N LEU A 440 -15.09 18.22 -2.17
CA LEU A 440 -15.18 19.67 -2.12
C LEU A 440 -15.78 20.11 -0.80
N VAL A 441 -15.00 20.82 0.02
CA VAL A 441 -15.47 21.39 1.29
C VAL A 441 -15.69 22.89 1.10
N ARG A 442 -16.95 23.29 0.95
CA ARG A 442 -17.33 24.70 0.78
C ARG A 442 -17.10 25.51 2.06
N LYS A 443 -17.06 26.84 1.89
CA LYS A 443 -17.04 27.79 3.00
C LYS A 443 -18.20 27.50 3.97
N CYS A 444 -17.87 27.11 5.19
CA CYS A 444 -18.80 26.88 6.30
C CYS A 444 -18.28 27.52 7.60
N SER A 445 -19.05 27.41 8.68
CA SER A 445 -18.63 27.93 9.99
C SER A 445 -17.46 27.12 10.57
N ARG A 446 -16.70 27.71 11.50
CA ARG A 446 -15.62 26.99 12.22
C ARG A 446 -16.14 25.74 12.93
N PHE A 447 -17.33 25.83 13.52
CA PHE A 447 -17.96 24.72 14.23
C PHE A 447 -18.33 23.58 13.28
N ASP A 448 -18.94 23.91 12.14
CA ASP A 448 -19.27 22.92 11.11
C ASP A 448 -18.02 22.23 10.56
N PHE A 449 -16.97 23.01 10.30
CA PHE A 449 -15.70 22.46 9.83
C PHE A 449 -15.02 21.58 10.88
N LEU A 450 -15.07 21.95 12.17
CA LEU A 450 -14.57 21.09 13.25
C LEU A 450 -15.35 19.77 13.30
N ARG A 451 -16.68 19.82 13.17
CA ARG A 451 -17.52 18.62 13.10
C ARG A 451 -17.12 17.73 11.92
N HIS A 452 -16.83 18.32 10.76
CA HIS A 452 -16.31 17.58 9.61
C HIS A 452 -14.94 16.93 9.90
N LEU A 453 -13.98 17.66 10.48
CA LEU A 453 -12.68 17.10 10.85
C LEU A 453 -12.78 15.95 11.86
N LEU A 454 -13.71 16.05 12.83
CA LEU A 454 -13.96 15.01 13.82
C LEU A 454 -14.56 13.74 13.20
N ARG A 455 -15.30 13.83 12.09
CA ARG A 455 -15.85 12.66 11.40
C ARG A 455 -14.78 11.71 10.87
N HIS A 456 -13.59 12.20 10.50
CA HIS A 456 -12.48 11.33 10.10
C HIS A 456 -11.96 10.41 11.22
N THR A 457 -12.38 10.64 12.47
CA THR A 457 -11.98 9.82 13.63
C THR A 457 -13.09 8.88 14.12
N ASN A 458 -14.29 8.99 13.56
CA ASN A 458 -15.45 8.19 13.97
C ASN A 458 -15.95 7.27 12.83
N LYS A 459 -17.11 6.63 13.03
CA LYS A 459 -17.67 5.64 12.07
C LYS A 459 -18.75 6.22 11.15
N GLU A 460 -19.11 7.49 11.29
CA GLU A 460 -20.17 8.14 10.51
C GLU A 460 -19.77 8.34 9.05
N ASP A 461 -20.75 8.71 8.21
CA ASP A 461 -20.48 9.18 6.85
C ASP A 461 -19.80 10.55 6.89
N GLN A 462 -18.52 10.57 6.56
CA GLN A 462 -17.69 11.78 6.49
C GLN A 462 -18.19 12.84 5.48
N PHE A 463 -19.02 12.44 4.52
CA PHE A 463 -19.56 13.32 3.48
C PHE A 463 -20.96 13.86 3.79
N ASP A 464 -21.61 13.39 4.86
CA ASP A 464 -23.00 13.76 5.20
C ASP A 464 -23.10 15.16 5.84
N HIS A 465 -22.68 16.17 5.07
CA HIS A 465 -22.71 17.58 5.44
C HIS A 465 -23.18 18.40 4.23
N SER A 466 -24.05 19.39 4.45
CA SER A 466 -24.59 20.23 3.36
C SER A 466 -23.53 21.07 2.63
N PHE A 467 -22.35 21.24 3.23
CA PHE A 467 -21.20 21.97 2.67
C PHE A 467 -20.10 21.05 2.13
N VAL A 468 -20.33 19.73 2.09
CA VAL A 468 -19.39 18.74 1.54
C VAL A 468 -20.01 18.05 0.35
N GLU A 469 -19.37 18.17 -0.81
CA GLU A 469 -19.71 17.43 -2.03
C GLU A 469 -18.62 16.42 -2.33
N VAL A 470 -18.99 15.24 -2.82
CA VAL A 470 -18.04 14.22 -3.25
C VAL A 470 -18.43 13.67 -4.62
N HIS A 471 -17.45 13.59 -5.52
CA HIS A 471 -17.62 13.09 -6.88
C HIS A 471 -16.51 12.09 -7.18
N ARG A 472 -16.86 10.93 -7.73
CA ARG A 472 -15.87 10.02 -8.32
C ARG A 472 -15.54 10.52 -9.71
N VAL A 473 -14.25 10.76 -9.99
CA VAL A 473 -13.81 11.43 -11.22
C VAL A 473 -12.61 10.72 -11.84
N ARG A 474 -12.46 10.81 -13.16
CA ARG A 474 -11.26 10.35 -13.89
C ARG A 474 -10.22 11.46 -14.03
N THR A 475 -10.67 12.71 -14.15
CA THR A 475 -9.81 13.89 -14.21
C THR A 475 -10.52 15.10 -13.63
N PHE A 476 -9.74 16.02 -13.06
CA PHE A 476 -10.23 17.32 -12.62
C PHE A 476 -9.21 18.43 -12.86
N ARG A 477 -9.71 19.65 -12.90
CA ARG A 477 -8.97 20.90 -13.04
C ARG A 477 -9.42 21.86 -11.97
N PHE A 478 -8.48 22.54 -11.33
CA PHE A 478 -8.77 23.65 -10.44
C PHE A 478 -8.09 24.92 -10.96
N GLN A 479 -8.86 26.01 -11.02
CA GLN A 479 -8.38 27.33 -11.38
C GLN A 479 -8.74 28.33 -10.27
N PRO A 480 -7.76 28.97 -9.62
CA PRO A 480 -8.02 30.01 -8.63
C PRO A 480 -8.61 31.25 -9.32
N ARG A 481 -9.47 31.99 -8.61
CA ARG A 481 -10.10 33.22 -9.16
C ARG A 481 -9.10 34.33 -9.49
N HIS A 482 -8.07 34.48 -8.65
CA HIS A 482 -6.99 35.45 -8.88
C HIS A 482 -5.77 34.67 -9.33
N GLN A 483 -5.30 34.86 -10.57
CA GLN A 483 -3.98 34.43 -11.03
C GLN A 483 -3.03 35.61 -10.84
N GLU A 484 -2.05 35.52 -9.94
CA GLU A 484 -0.88 36.40 -10.03
C GLU A 484 0.11 35.76 -11.03
N PRO A 485 0.60 36.50 -12.02
CA PRO A 485 1.70 36.03 -12.86
C PRO A 485 2.97 36.01 -12.02
N VAL A 486 3.41 34.84 -11.57
CA VAL A 486 4.73 34.69 -10.95
C VAL A 486 5.77 34.78 -12.07
N SER A 487 6.55 35.86 -12.08
CA SER A 487 7.67 36.02 -13.02
C SER A 487 8.77 35.00 -12.72
N LEU A 488 9.43 34.51 -13.77
CA LEU A 488 10.51 33.50 -13.71
C LEU A 488 11.82 34.01 -13.08
N GLU A 489 11.86 35.23 -12.55
CA GLU A 489 13.08 35.90 -12.10
C GLU A 489 13.40 35.67 -10.60
N ASP A 490 12.45 35.17 -9.81
CA ASP A 490 12.62 35.01 -8.34
C ASP A 490 13.30 33.70 -7.90
N LEU A 491 13.75 32.85 -8.84
CA LEU A 491 14.38 31.56 -8.53
C LEU A 491 15.92 31.61 -8.45
N SER A 492 16.57 32.77 -8.65
CA SER A 492 18.05 32.83 -8.80
C SER A 492 18.84 33.61 -7.74
N GLU A 493 18.28 34.10 -6.63
CA GLU A 493 19.09 34.85 -5.65
C GLU A 493 19.31 34.13 -4.31
N THR A 494 20.60 33.87 -4.04
CA THR A 494 21.11 33.39 -2.74
C THR A 494 21.15 34.52 -1.72
N PRO A 495 20.83 34.29 -0.42
CA PRO A 495 20.74 35.38 0.54
C PRO A 495 22.13 35.80 1.04
N LYS A 496 22.61 36.97 0.60
CA LYS A 496 23.76 37.65 1.21
C LYS A 496 23.33 38.43 2.46
N LYS A 497 24.07 38.23 3.55
CA LYS A 497 24.00 39.00 4.81
C LYS A 497 24.39 40.47 4.61
N LYS A 498 23.62 41.38 5.22
CA LYS A 498 23.93 42.73 5.77
C LYS A 498 22.60 43.22 6.39
N GLY A 499 22.46 43.96 7.47
CA GLY A 499 23.26 44.85 8.32
C GLY A 499 22.23 45.79 8.99
N PHE A 500 22.41 46.16 10.26
CA PHE A 500 21.41 46.81 11.12
C PHE A 500 20.98 48.25 10.73
N GLY A 501 19.68 48.56 10.95
CA GLY A 501 19.12 49.87 11.38
C GLY A 501 18.09 50.54 10.43
N PRO A 502 17.20 51.46 10.90
CA PRO A 502 16.62 51.65 12.23
C PRO A 502 15.07 51.48 12.26
N ILE A 503 14.56 51.40 13.49
CA ILE A 503 13.16 51.19 13.88
C ILE A 503 12.29 52.39 13.49
N CYS A 504 11.25 52.17 12.68
CA CYS A 504 10.13 53.11 12.53
C CYS A 504 8.85 52.44 13.02
N SER A 505 8.28 53.08 14.05
CA SER A 505 7.01 52.78 14.69
C SER A 505 5.85 53.03 13.74
N GLY A 506 5.24 51.95 13.26
CA GLY A 506 3.98 51.95 12.53
C GLY A 506 3.40 50.55 12.63
N GLN A 507 2.44 50.39 13.54
CA GLN A 507 1.75 49.14 13.81
C GLN A 507 0.86 48.78 12.62
N MET A 508 1.46 48.25 11.54
CA MET A 508 0.76 47.55 10.48
C MET A 508 0.46 46.15 10.98
N THR A 509 -0.79 45.92 11.37
CA THR A 509 -1.37 44.59 11.43
C THR A 509 -1.25 43.97 10.04
N CYS A 510 -0.19 43.19 9.82
CA CYS A 510 0.06 42.47 8.58
C CYS A 510 -0.95 41.32 8.44
N ASN A 511 -2.17 41.64 8.03
CA ASN A 511 -3.13 40.70 7.46
C ASN A 511 -2.64 40.32 6.05
N TYR A 512 -1.65 39.44 5.97
CA TYR A 512 -1.39 38.69 4.74
C TYR A 512 -2.48 37.62 4.60
N SER A 513 -3.67 38.00 4.13
CA SER A 513 -4.56 37.01 3.53
C SER A 513 -3.90 36.61 2.21
N LYS A 514 -3.18 35.49 2.19
CA LYS A 514 -2.67 34.95 0.93
C LYS A 514 -3.86 34.75 -0.01
N ALA A 515 -3.80 35.38 -1.19
CA ALA A 515 -4.84 35.26 -2.21
C ALA A 515 -5.02 33.81 -2.70
N GLN A 516 -4.00 32.96 -2.51
CA GLN A 516 -3.97 31.55 -2.90
C GLN A 516 -3.38 30.66 -1.80
N SER A 517 -3.82 29.40 -1.76
CA SER A 517 -3.20 28.33 -0.97
C SER A 517 -2.19 27.56 -1.85
N SER A 518 -1.57 26.54 -1.27
CA SER A 518 -0.73 25.58 -1.98
C SER A 518 -1.43 24.21 -2.03
N TRP A 519 -1.03 23.34 -2.95
CA TRP A 519 -1.42 21.93 -2.89
C TRP A 519 -0.42 21.13 -2.08
N THR A 520 -0.90 20.19 -1.27
CA THR A 520 -0.15 19.01 -0.85
C THR A 520 -0.41 17.88 -1.85
N CYS A 521 0.66 17.22 -2.30
CA CYS A 521 0.65 16.08 -3.19
C CYS A 521 1.45 14.95 -2.52
N ASP A 522 0.75 14.00 -1.90
CA ASP A 522 1.35 12.91 -1.11
C ASP A 522 2.36 13.39 -0.04
N GLY A 523 2.11 14.57 0.55
CA GLY A 523 2.98 15.17 1.57
C GLY A 523 4.05 16.11 1.03
N GLU A 524 4.06 16.40 -0.28
CA GLU A 524 4.95 17.38 -0.91
C GLU A 524 4.18 18.60 -1.41
N ILE A 525 4.78 19.80 -1.33
CA ILE A 525 4.09 21.05 -1.70
C ILE A 525 4.27 21.30 -3.21
N LEU A 526 3.16 21.57 -3.92
CA LEU A 526 3.22 21.99 -5.33
C LEU A 526 3.37 23.52 -5.45
N PRO A 527 4.10 24.01 -6.47
CA PRO A 527 4.38 25.43 -6.64
C PRO A 527 3.20 26.23 -7.22
N HIS A 528 2.25 25.57 -7.90
CA HIS A 528 1.15 26.24 -8.59
C HIS A 528 -0.21 25.89 -7.97
N ALA A 529 -1.07 26.90 -7.81
CA ALA A 529 -2.44 26.70 -7.35
C ALA A 529 -3.35 26.16 -8.46
N ALA A 530 -3.16 26.59 -9.71
CA ALA A 530 -3.91 26.05 -10.84
C ALA A 530 -3.31 24.69 -11.26
N ILE A 531 -4.09 23.63 -11.29
CA ILE A 531 -3.62 22.30 -11.69
C ILE A 531 -4.67 21.56 -12.54
N GLN A 532 -4.19 20.62 -13.36
CA GLN A 532 -4.95 19.51 -13.91
C GLN A 532 -4.43 18.22 -13.27
N ALA A 533 -5.33 17.30 -12.94
CA ALA A 533 -5.01 16.01 -12.35
C ALA A 533 -5.79 14.93 -13.09
N SER A 534 -5.08 13.93 -13.64
CA SER A 534 -5.66 12.84 -14.44
C SER A 534 -5.26 11.49 -13.85
N VAL A 535 -6.21 10.57 -13.68
CA VAL A 535 -5.96 9.25 -13.09
C VAL A 535 -5.54 8.26 -14.17
N GLN A 536 -4.41 7.59 -13.94
CA GLN A 536 -3.83 6.57 -14.80
C GLN A 536 -4.11 5.20 -14.18
N CYS A 537 -5.00 4.45 -14.83
CA CYS A 537 -5.53 3.20 -14.29
C CYS A 537 -4.47 2.09 -14.24
N GLN A 538 -4.25 1.52 -13.05
CA GLN A 538 -3.35 0.40 -12.79
C GLN A 538 -1.92 0.61 -13.32
N LEU A 539 -1.40 1.85 -13.23
CA LEU A 539 -0.09 2.22 -13.77
C LEU A 539 1.06 1.49 -13.06
N ILE A 540 0.90 1.14 -11.79
CA ILE A 540 1.89 0.40 -11.01
C ILE A 540 1.28 -0.82 -10.32
N ARG A 541 2.14 -1.72 -9.84
CA ARG A 541 1.75 -2.88 -9.03
C ARG A 541 2.59 -2.94 -7.77
N LEU A 542 1.95 -3.22 -6.64
CA LEU A 542 2.61 -3.38 -5.34
C LEU A 542 2.75 -4.85 -4.98
N PHE A 543 3.81 -5.20 -4.25
CA PHE A 543 3.89 -6.45 -3.49
C PHE A 543 2.98 -6.39 -2.25
N ALA A 544 1.69 -6.45 -2.49
CA ALA A 544 0.64 -6.43 -1.47
C ALA A 544 -0.55 -7.26 -1.96
N ARG A 545 -1.36 -7.75 -1.02
CA ARG A 545 -2.57 -8.53 -1.32
C ARG A 545 -3.86 -7.71 -1.22
N GLY A 546 -3.82 -6.54 -0.59
CA GLY A 546 -4.99 -5.86 -0.07
C GLY A 546 -5.30 -6.26 1.37
N ILE A 547 -6.19 -5.51 2.03
CA ILE A 547 -6.57 -5.76 3.43
C ILE A 547 -7.45 -7.01 3.51
N GLU A 548 -6.93 -8.08 4.12
CA GLU A 548 -7.69 -9.31 4.41
C GLU A 548 -8.75 -9.04 5.51
N GLU A 549 -9.93 -9.62 5.39
CA GLU A 549 -10.92 -9.61 6.47
C GLU A 549 -10.38 -10.36 7.69
N GLN A 550 -10.59 -9.82 8.89
CA GLN A 550 -10.23 -10.54 10.09
C GLN A 550 -11.14 -11.76 10.22
N GLN A 551 -10.56 -12.95 10.07
CA GLN A 551 -11.24 -14.17 10.51
C GLN A 551 -11.55 -13.98 11.99
N GLN A 552 -12.85 -13.89 12.32
CA GLN A 552 -13.26 -13.98 13.72
C GLN A 552 -12.67 -15.29 14.24
N GLN A 553 -11.73 -15.19 15.18
CA GLN A 553 -11.27 -16.35 15.93
C GLN A 553 -12.51 -16.83 16.70
N GLN A 554 -13.16 -17.87 16.17
CA GLN A 554 -14.17 -18.64 16.91
C GLN A 554 -13.46 -19.45 18.00
#